data_AF-A0A6G7PUV2-F1
#
_entry.id   AF-A0A6G7PUV2-F1
#
_cell.length_a   1.000
_cell.length_b   1.000
_cell.length_c   1.000
_cell.angle_alpha   90.00
_cell.angle_beta   90.00
_cell.angle_gamma   90.00
#
_symmetry.space_group_name_H-M   'P 1'
#
loop_
_entity.id
_entity.type
_entity.pdbx_description
1 polymer ?
#
loop_
_entity_poly.entity_id
_entity_poly.type
_entity_poly.pdbx_seq_one_letter_code
_entity_poly.pdbx_strand_id
1 'polypeptide(L)'
;MRFSRRTLAELSRSLANVQAKEDIRTLAYEINIENEISGTTLKELAGSLIRLAEQLRPEEEAEEAILRIIEYVFRHTFIDSESPLAFSLKIDGFEWDGSKLIPTTPSPATLGREITTLEARIDEFGFDVARRHYDQCYESFVAGRWEACNGQLRSFMEDFLIQLGKSQSGQLRSDPNAALTDLRGNLLDDKEWNLGRSIWAILHESGAHAGISDYDESLFRLHIVTSYAQYLLNKVKKKKS
;
A
#
# COMPACT_ATOMS: atom_id res chain seq x y z
N MET A 1 0.06 4.94 -12.45
CA MET A 1 1.24 5.29 -11.67
C MET A 1 1.64 4.07 -10.84
N ARG A 2 2.92 3.70 -10.85
CA ARG A 2 3.45 2.54 -10.12
C ARG A 2 3.52 2.71 -8.60
N PHE A 3 3.69 3.93 -8.10
CA PHE A 3 3.83 4.22 -6.67
C PHE A 3 2.48 4.33 -5.96
N SER A 4 2.40 3.84 -4.72
CA SER A 4 1.21 3.98 -3.88
C SER A 4 1.00 5.44 -3.44
N ARG A 5 -0.24 5.80 -3.11
CA ARG A 5 -0.54 7.10 -2.49
C ARG A 5 0.27 7.34 -1.21
N ARG A 6 0.58 6.27 -0.48
CA ARG A 6 1.35 6.38 0.76
C ARG A 6 2.83 6.66 0.47
N THR A 7 3.42 6.01 -0.54
CA THR A 7 4.76 6.35 -1.04
C THR A 7 4.83 7.83 -1.47
N LEU A 8 3.83 8.33 -2.19
CA LEU A 8 3.77 9.74 -2.57
C LEU A 8 3.67 10.66 -1.33
N ALA A 9 2.91 10.25 -0.30
CA ALA A 9 2.80 11.00 0.95
C ALA A 9 4.12 11.00 1.74
N GLU A 10 4.79 9.85 1.89
CA GLU A 10 6.10 9.79 2.55
C GLU A 10 7.16 10.56 1.75
N LEU A 11 7.11 10.52 0.42
CA LEU A 11 7.98 11.30 -0.46
C LEU A 11 7.79 12.80 -0.26
N SER A 12 6.54 13.26 -0.17
CA SER A 12 6.24 14.66 0.16
C SER A 12 6.76 15.07 1.53
N ARG A 13 6.67 14.20 2.55
CA ARG A 13 7.20 14.46 3.89
C ARG A 13 8.73 14.54 3.88
N SER A 14 9.40 13.60 3.23
CA SER A 14 10.86 13.58 3.11
C SER A 14 11.38 14.77 2.30
N LEU A 15 10.71 15.14 1.21
CA LEU A 15 11.04 16.32 0.42
C LEU A 15 10.88 17.62 1.23
N ALA A 16 9.95 17.68 2.18
CA ALA A 16 9.80 18.85 3.05
C ALA A 16 10.99 19.03 4.03
N ASN A 17 11.91 18.06 4.13
CA ASN A 17 13.12 18.12 4.97
C ASN A 17 14.37 18.62 4.20
N VAL A 18 14.25 19.04 2.95
CA VAL A 18 15.36 19.69 2.22
C VAL A 18 15.75 21.01 2.87
N GLN A 19 16.94 21.51 2.53
CA GLN A 19 17.53 22.65 3.21
C GLN A 19 16.82 23.97 2.88
N ALA A 20 16.40 24.16 1.63
CA ALA A 20 15.84 25.42 1.15
C ALA A 20 14.61 25.23 0.25
N LYS A 21 13.74 26.25 0.23
CA LYS A 21 12.58 26.27 -0.69
C LYS A 21 13.01 26.31 -2.15
N GLU A 22 14.17 26.90 -2.42
CA GLU A 22 14.75 26.97 -3.77
C GLU A 22 15.15 25.60 -4.30
N ASP A 23 15.45 24.63 -3.44
CA ASP A 23 15.71 23.24 -3.84
C ASP A 23 14.47 22.63 -4.52
N ILE A 24 13.30 22.80 -3.89
CA ILE A 24 12.01 22.32 -4.43
C ILE A 24 11.62 23.06 -5.71
N ARG A 25 11.89 24.37 -5.79
CA ARG A 25 11.62 25.16 -7.00
C ARG A 25 12.53 24.78 -8.17
N THR A 26 13.79 24.49 -7.88
CA THR A 26 14.76 24.01 -8.88
C THR A 26 14.31 22.66 -9.43
N LEU A 27 13.88 21.74 -8.56
CA LEU A 27 13.25 20.49 -8.99
C LEU A 27 12.00 20.71 -9.85
N ALA A 28 11.14 21.66 -9.48
CA ALA A 28 9.95 21.99 -10.27
C ALA A 28 10.31 22.46 -11.69
N TYR A 29 11.37 23.27 -11.79
CA TYR A 29 11.91 23.73 -13.08
C TYR A 29 12.49 22.59 -13.90
N GLU A 30 13.24 21.67 -13.27
CA GLU A 30 13.79 20.48 -13.93
C GLU A 30 12.72 19.54 -14.50
N ILE A 31 11.51 19.58 -13.93
CA ILE A 31 10.34 18.77 -14.32
C ILE A 31 9.36 19.59 -15.20
N ASN A 32 9.66 20.86 -15.49
CA ASN A 32 8.84 21.79 -16.28
C ASN A 32 7.44 22.09 -15.70
N ILE A 33 7.34 22.20 -14.37
CA ILE A 33 6.10 22.52 -13.62
C ILE A 33 6.28 23.70 -12.67
N GLU A 34 7.33 24.50 -12.86
CA GLU A 34 7.69 25.63 -12.00
C GLU A 34 6.63 26.73 -11.96
N ASN A 35 5.86 26.91 -13.03
CA ASN A 35 4.85 27.97 -13.11
C ASN A 35 3.56 27.60 -12.36
N GLU A 36 3.38 26.33 -12.02
CA GLU A 36 2.18 25.80 -11.37
C GLU A 36 2.41 25.52 -9.88
N ILE A 37 3.67 25.43 -9.44
CA ILE A 37 3.99 25.15 -8.05
C ILE A 37 3.49 26.27 -7.14
N SER A 38 2.80 25.88 -6.07
CA SER A 38 2.23 26.80 -5.11
C SER A 38 2.66 26.45 -3.70
N GLY A 39 2.78 27.45 -2.83
CA GLY A 39 3.16 27.26 -1.44
C GLY A 39 4.17 28.29 -0.96
N THR A 40 4.08 28.58 0.34
CA THR A 40 4.97 29.50 1.04
C THR A 40 5.87 28.77 2.03
N THR A 41 5.54 27.54 2.42
CA THR A 41 6.34 26.68 3.30
C THR A 41 6.95 25.50 2.54
N LEU A 42 8.00 24.87 3.08
CA LEU A 42 8.59 23.66 2.51
C LEU A 42 7.55 22.54 2.36
N LYS A 43 6.68 22.37 3.37
CA LYS A 43 5.60 21.38 3.36
C LYS A 43 4.58 21.64 2.25
N GLU A 44 4.16 22.89 2.06
CA GLU A 44 3.23 23.26 1.00
C GLU A 44 3.85 23.05 -0.38
N LEU A 45 5.09 23.51 -0.57
CA LEU A 45 5.81 23.36 -1.84
C LEU A 45 6.05 21.88 -2.18
N ALA A 46 6.48 21.07 -1.22
CA ALA A 46 6.67 19.63 -1.41
C ALA A 46 5.36 18.94 -1.79
N GLY A 47 4.26 19.22 -1.08
CA GLY A 47 2.95 18.68 -1.41
C GLY A 47 2.43 19.15 -2.76
N SER A 48 2.73 20.39 -3.17
CA SER A 48 2.39 20.91 -4.49
C SER A 48 3.18 20.24 -5.61
N LEU A 49 4.49 20.06 -5.43
CA LEU A 49 5.34 19.41 -6.43
C LEU A 49 4.88 17.98 -6.71
N ILE A 50 4.67 17.17 -5.65
CA ILE A 50 4.26 15.77 -5.80
C ILE A 50 2.90 15.65 -6.50
N ARG A 51 1.93 16.48 -6.12
CA ARG A 51 0.61 16.48 -6.74
C ARG A 51 0.67 16.86 -8.23
N LEU A 52 1.47 17.86 -8.59
CA LEU A 52 1.61 18.28 -9.99
C LEU A 52 2.34 17.22 -10.81
N ALA A 53 3.42 16.64 -10.28
CA ALA A 53 4.14 15.54 -10.89
C ALA A 53 3.21 14.33 -11.16
N GLU A 54 2.31 13.99 -10.21
CA GLU A 54 1.33 12.91 -10.38
C GLU A 54 0.31 13.18 -11.52
N GLN A 55 0.06 14.45 -11.80
CA GLN A 55 -0.92 14.89 -12.81
C GLN A 55 -0.34 15.01 -14.21
N LEU A 56 0.98 14.93 -14.38
CA LEU A 56 1.64 14.97 -15.69
C LEU A 56 1.10 13.90 -16.62
N ARG A 57 1.06 14.22 -17.91
CA ARG A 57 0.61 13.32 -18.97
C ARG A 57 1.56 13.43 -20.17
N PRO A 58 1.95 12.29 -20.79
CA PRO A 58 1.50 10.92 -20.52
C PRO A 58 1.96 10.34 -19.17
N GLU A 59 1.39 9.20 -18.76
CA GLU A 59 1.63 8.59 -17.45
C GLU A 59 3.12 8.29 -17.20
N GLU A 60 3.87 7.99 -18.26
CA GLU A 60 5.31 7.79 -18.24
C GLU A 60 6.08 9.05 -17.78
N GLU A 61 5.63 10.25 -18.16
CA GLU A 61 6.24 11.50 -17.70
C GLU A 61 6.00 11.73 -16.20
N ALA A 62 4.79 11.38 -15.72
CA ALA A 62 4.49 11.43 -14.29
C ALA A 62 5.37 10.45 -13.49
N GLU A 63 5.60 9.24 -14.01
CA GLU A 63 6.46 8.25 -13.36
C GLU A 63 7.92 8.73 -13.33
N GLU A 64 8.44 9.26 -14.43
CA GLU A 64 9.81 9.80 -14.49
C GLU A 64 10.01 11.00 -13.56
N ALA A 65 9.02 11.90 -13.49
CA ALA A 65 9.04 13.03 -12.56
C ALA A 65 9.09 12.56 -11.10
N ILE A 66 8.25 11.60 -10.71
CA ILE A 66 8.25 11.05 -9.35
C ILE A 66 9.57 10.32 -9.04
N LEU A 67 10.10 9.53 -9.98
CA LEU A 67 11.40 8.89 -9.83
C LEU A 67 12.50 9.92 -9.56
N ARG A 68 12.57 10.98 -10.36
CA ARG A 68 13.55 12.06 -10.18
C ARG A 68 13.45 12.72 -8.81
N ILE A 69 12.23 12.94 -8.31
CA ILE A 69 12.01 13.51 -6.98
C ILE A 69 12.47 12.52 -5.89
N ILE A 70 12.20 11.23 -6.04
CA ILE A 70 12.70 10.18 -5.13
C ILE A 70 14.23 10.21 -5.09
N GLU A 71 14.89 10.15 -6.25
CA GLU A 71 16.36 10.17 -6.31
C GLU A 71 16.95 11.44 -5.71
N TYR A 72 16.32 12.59 -5.94
CA TYR A 72 16.74 13.84 -5.32
C TYR A 72 16.67 13.76 -3.79
N VAL A 73 15.55 13.28 -3.25
CA VAL A 73 15.34 13.14 -1.80
C VAL A 73 16.39 12.23 -1.18
N PHE A 74 16.66 11.06 -1.75
CA PHE A 74 17.70 10.15 -1.25
C PHE A 74 19.11 10.74 -1.29
N ARG A 75 19.40 11.63 -2.26
CA ARG A 75 20.72 12.25 -2.41
C ARG A 75 20.93 13.49 -1.53
N HIS A 76 19.87 14.23 -1.23
CA HIS A 76 19.98 15.55 -0.59
C HIS A 76 19.37 15.59 0.82
N THR A 77 18.72 14.52 1.27
CA THR A 77 18.21 14.38 2.63
C THR A 77 18.75 13.11 3.27
N PHE A 78 18.82 13.09 4.60
CA PHE A 78 19.24 11.89 5.32
C PHE A 78 18.08 10.88 5.34
N ILE A 79 18.11 9.94 4.40
CA ILE A 79 17.17 8.83 4.29
C ILE A 79 17.95 7.53 4.49
N ASP A 80 17.71 6.86 5.59
CA ASP A 80 18.24 5.52 5.81
C ASP A 80 17.29 4.44 5.23
N SER A 81 17.78 3.21 5.19
CA SER A 81 17.06 2.03 4.68
C SER A 81 15.85 1.60 5.53
N GLU A 82 15.68 2.20 6.71
CA GLU A 82 14.60 1.93 7.67
C GLU A 82 13.62 3.11 7.80
N SER A 83 13.78 4.13 6.95
CA SER A 83 12.90 5.29 6.93
C SER A 83 11.50 4.93 6.39
N PRO A 84 10.46 5.70 6.76
CA PRO A 84 9.11 5.53 6.22
C PRO A 84 9.06 5.51 4.69
N LEU A 85 9.84 6.39 4.03
CA LEU A 85 9.92 6.42 2.58
C LEU A 85 10.55 5.12 2.04
N ALA A 86 11.67 4.66 2.62
CA ALA A 86 12.31 3.41 2.19
C ALA A 86 11.38 2.20 2.34
N PHE A 87 10.66 2.08 3.45
CA PHE A 87 9.70 0.98 3.63
C PHE A 87 8.52 1.05 2.65
N SER A 88 7.97 2.25 2.39
CA SER A 88 6.88 2.40 1.40
C SER A 88 7.32 2.04 -0.01
N LEU A 89 8.56 2.35 -0.40
CA LEU A 89 9.13 1.95 -1.68
C LEU A 89 9.32 0.44 -1.79
N LYS A 90 9.78 -0.22 -0.71
CA LYS A 90 9.93 -1.67 -0.73
C LYS A 90 8.60 -2.40 -0.88
N ILE A 91 7.53 -1.88 -0.26
CA ILE A 91 6.17 -2.36 -0.49
C ILE A 91 5.80 -2.22 -1.96
N ASP A 92 6.13 -1.09 -2.59
CA ASP A 92 5.89 -0.86 -4.02
C ASP A 92 6.83 -1.67 -4.94
N GLY A 93 7.71 -2.50 -4.39
CA GLY A 93 8.63 -3.36 -5.15
C GLY A 93 9.93 -2.68 -5.56
N PHE A 94 10.37 -1.67 -4.80
CA PHE A 94 11.57 -0.89 -5.08
C PHE A 94 12.50 -0.76 -3.88
N GLU A 95 13.80 -0.74 -4.13
CA GLU A 95 14.82 -0.48 -3.13
C GLU A 95 15.83 0.55 -3.63
N TRP A 96 16.41 1.32 -2.71
CA TRP A 96 17.49 2.24 -3.04
C TRP A 96 18.84 1.53 -2.93
N ASP A 97 19.61 1.48 -4.03
CA ASP A 97 20.91 0.78 -4.05
C ASP A 97 22.10 1.65 -3.59
N GLY A 98 21.84 2.88 -3.13
CA GLY A 98 22.85 3.88 -2.83
C GLY A 98 23.04 4.92 -3.94
N SER A 99 22.56 4.66 -5.15
CA SER A 99 22.72 5.54 -6.31
C SER A 99 21.43 5.79 -7.09
N LYS A 100 20.56 4.78 -7.19
CA LYS A 100 19.30 4.82 -7.92
C LYS A 100 18.29 3.87 -7.28
N LEU A 101 17.03 4.04 -7.68
CA LEU A 101 15.97 3.12 -7.32
C LEU A 101 16.04 1.86 -8.21
N ILE A 102 16.14 0.68 -7.60
CA ILE A 102 16.16 -0.61 -8.29
C ILE A 102 14.87 -1.39 -8.02
N PRO A 103 14.28 -2.06 -9.02
CA PRO A 103 13.18 -2.99 -8.80
C PRO A 103 13.64 -4.20 -7.99
N THR A 104 12.85 -4.62 -7.01
CA THR A 104 13.10 -5.85 -6.23
C THR A 104 12.44 -7.09 -6.86
N THR A 105 11.57 -6.91 -7.87
CA THR A 105 10.96 -8.00 -8.64
C THR A 105 11.08 -7.80 -10.16
N PRO A 106 11.11 -8.87 -11.00
CA PRO A 106 11.36 -8.80 -12.45
C PRO A 106 10.39 -7.92 -13.25
N SER A 107 9.17 -7.78 -12.72
CA SER A 107 8.31 -6.63 -12.91
C SER A 107 8.05 -6.15 -11.49
N PRO A 108 8.46 -4.94 -11.05
CA PRO A 108 8.08 -4.41 -9.75
C PRO A 108 6.56 -4.53 -9.72
N ALA A 109 6.07 -5.52 -8.96
CA ALA A 109 4.66 -5.80 -8.91
C ALA A 109 4.03 -4.48 -8.49
N THR A 110 2.99 -4.03 -9.19
CA THR A 110 2.33 -2.76 -8.90
C THR A 110 1.56 -2.87 -7.58
N LEU A 111 2.19 -3.37 -6.49
CA LEU A 111 1.56 -3.56 -5.21
C LEU A 111 1.04 -2.20 -4.74
N GLY A 112 1.78 -1.11 -4.99
CA GLY A 112 1.28 0.22 -4.67
C GLY A 112 -0.03 0.58 -5.37
N ARG A 113 -0.18 0.19 -6.64
CA ARG A 113 -1.45 0.31 -7.37
C ARG A 113 -2.51 -0.62 -6.81
N GLU A 114 -2.14 -1.85 -6.48
CA GLU A 114 -3.01 -2.88 -5.91
C GLU A 114 -3.56 -2.48 -4.53
N ILE A 115 -2.72 -1.91 -3.66
CA ILE A 115 -3.08 -1.34 -2.36
C ILE A 115 -4.08 -0.21 -2.56
N THR A 116 -3.72 0.79 -3.38
CA THR A 116 -4.61 1.93 -3.66
C THR A 116 -5.95 1.47 -4.27
N THR A 117 -5.90 0.45 -5.14
CA THR A 117 -7.08 -0.16 -5.74
C THR A 117 -7.92 -0.92 -4.72
N LEU A 118 -7.28 -1.63 -3.78
CA LEU A 118 -7.95 -2.35 -2.71
C LEU A 118 -8.67 -1.37 -1.78
N GLU A 119 -8.00 -0.32 -1.31
CA GLU A 119 -8.58 0.72 -0.46
C GLU A 119 -9.85 1.29 -1.09
N ALA A 120 -9.76 1.77 -2.34
CA ALA A 120 -10.90 2.32 -3.06
C ALA A 120 -12.06 1.32 -3.20
N ARG A 121 -11.77 0.04 -3.42
CA ARG A 121 -12.80 -1.00 -3.52
C ARG A 121 -13.42 -1.35 -2.17
N ILE A 122 -12.65 -1.39 -1.10
CA ILE A 122 -13.18 -1.60 0.25
C ILE A 122 -14.16 -0.47 0.58
N ASP A 123 -13.81 0.77 0.23
CA ASP A 123 -14.69 1.95 0.40
C ASP A 123 -15.96 1.84 -0.45
N GLU A 124 -15.85 1.47 -1.73
CA GLU A 124 -17.03 1.24 -2.60
C GLU A 124 -18.01 0.19 -2.06
N PHE A 125 -17.50 -0.79 -1.32
CA PHE A 125 -18.32 -1.84 -0.69
C PHE A 125 -18.81 -1.45 0.71
N GLY A 126 -18.39 -0.31 1.26
CA GLY A 126 -18.75 0.17 2.59
C GLY A 126 -18.16 -0.66 3.73
N PHE A 127 -16.96 -1.21 3.53
CA PHE A 127 -16.31 -2.11 4.49
C PHE A 127 -15.42 -1.35 5.50
N ASP A 128 -15.98 -0.33 6.15
CA ASP A 128 -15.24 0.70 6.91
C ASP A 128 -14.34 0.14 8.03
N VAL A 129 -14.79 -0.92 8.72
CA VAL A 129 -14.01 -1.52 9.82
C VAL A 129 -12.77 -2.22 9.28
N ALA A 130 -12.95 -3.02 8.23
CA ALA A 130 -11.84 -3.68 7.54
C ALA A 130 -10.88 -2.63 6.97
N ARG A 131 -11.40 -1.58 6.32
CA ARG A 131 -10.58 -0.45 5.82
C ARG A 131 -9.66 0.10 6.90
N ARG A 132 -10.18 0.39 8.09
CA ARG A 132 -9.40 0.93 9.21
C ARG A 132 -8.26 0.00 9.63
N HIS A 133 -8.52 -1.29 9.74
CA HIS A 133 -7.48 -2.27 10.08
C HIS A 133 -6.40 -2.36 9.00
N TYR A 134 -6.79 -2.32 7.73
CA TYR A 134 -5.85 -2.32 6.63
C TYR A 134 -4.93 -1.08 6.65
N ASP A 135 -5.49 0.11 6.86
CA ASP A 135 -4.73 1.36 7.03
C ASP A 135 -3.74 1.25 8.20
N GLN A 136 -4.20 0.76 9.35
CA GLN A 136 -3.36 0.60 10.54
C GLN A 136 -2.22 -0.40 10.33
N CYS A 137 -2.43 -1.46 9.54
CA CYS A 137 -1.32 -2.33 9.15
C CYS A 137 -0.30 -1.57 8.34
N TYR A 138 -0.73 -0.91 7.26
CA TYR A 138 0.19 -0.18 6.39
C TYR A 138 1.02 0.85 7.18
N GLU A 139 0.38 1.60 8.09
CA GLU A 139 1.05 2.54 8.98
C GLU A 139 2.01 1.88 9.97
N SER A 140 1.70 0.66 10.41
CA SER A 140 2.59 -0.12 11.26
C SER A 140 3.80 -0.62 10.46
N PHE A 141 3.58 -1.12 9.25
CA PHE A 141 4.65 -1.58 8.35
C PHE A 141 5.62 -0.45 8.01
N VAL A 142 5.11 0.69 7.53
CA VAL A 142 5.92 1.87 7.19
C VAL A 142 6.68 2.42 8.40
N ALA A 143 6.20 2.17 9.62
CA ALA A 143 6.86 2.58 10.84
C ALA A 143 7.80 1.53 11.44
N GLY A 144 8.10 0.43 10.73
CA GLY A 144 8.97 -0.63 11.25
C GLY A 144 8.33 -1.52 12.32
N ARG A 145 7.01 -1.45 12.51
CA ARG A 145 6.27 -2.15 13.58
C ARG A 145 5.63 -3.43 13.02
N TRP A 146 6.45 -4.43 12.73
CA TRP A 146 6.07 -5.68 12.06
C TRP A 146 4.98 -6.47 12.77
N GLU A 147 5.15 -6.70 14.09
CA GLU A 147 4.16 -7.41 14.91
C GLU A 147 2.80 -6.70 14.92
N ALA A 148 2.81 -5.37 14.99
CA ALA A 148 1.60 -4.57 14.96
C ALA A 148 0.92 -4.66 13.58
N CYS A 149 1.66 -4.63 12.47
CA CYS A 149 1.06 -4.84 11.15
C CYS A 149 0.45 -6.23 11.04
N ASN A 150 1.14 -7.28 11.49
CA ASN A 150 0.64 -8.65 11.44
C ASN A 150 -0.67 -8.82 12.24
N GLY A 151 -0.77 -8.21 13.42
CA GLY A 151 -2.02 -8.16 14.19
C GLY A 151 -3.16 -7.42 13.46
N GLN A 152 -2.82 -6.35 12.75
CA GLN A 152 -3.78 -5.59 11.94
C GLN A 152 -4.22 -6.33 10.68
N LEU A 153 -3.35 -7.12 10.01
CA LEU A 153 -3.76 -7.98 8.88
C LEU A 153 -4.76 -9.03 9.30
N ARG A 154 -4.56 -9.62 10.49
CA ARG A 154 -5.50 -10.59 11.04
C ARG A 154 -6.87 -9.95 11.25
N SER A 155 -6.90 -8.79 11.91
CA SER A 155 -8.13 -8.04 12.17
C SER A 155 -8.81 -7.60 10.87
N PHE A 156 -8.03 -7.11 9.91
CA PHE A 156 -8.52 -6.78 8.56
C PHE A 156 -9.19 -7.97 7.89
N MET A 157 -8.53 -9.13 7.83
CA MET A 157 -9.09 -10.31 7.16
C MET A 157 -10.33 -10.84 7.88
N GLU A 158 -10.40 -10.74 9.21
CA GLU A 158 -11.58 -11.10 9.99
C GLU A 158 -12.80 -10.28 9.56
N ASP A 159 -12.69 -8.96 9.67
CA ASP A 159 -13.77 -8.03 9.34
C ASP A 159 -14.09 -8.05 7.85
N PHE A 160 -13.08 -8.22 7.00
CA PHE A 160 -13.27 -8.32 5.55
C PHE A 160 -14.09 -9.56 5.19
N LEU A 161 -13.74 -10.74 5.72
CA LEU A 161 -14.47 -11.97 5.44
C LEU A 161 -15.90 -11.93 6.00
N ILE A 162 -16.10 -11.40 7.20
CA ILE A 162 -17.43 -11.24 7.81
C ILE A 162 -18.31 -10.33 6.96
N GLN A 163 -17.82 -9.15 6.56
CA GLN A 163 -18.58 -8.19 5.77
C GLN A 163 -18.83 -8.69 4.35
N LEU A 164 -17.83 -9.32 3.72
CA LEU A 164 -17.97 -9.93 2.40
C LEU A 164 -18.97 -11.08 2.44
N GLY A 165 -18.84 -12.00 3.39
CA GLY A 165 -19.78 -13.11 3.61
C GLY A 165 -21.21 -12.61 3.73
N LYS A 166 -21.45 -11.64 4.63
CA LYS A 166 -22.76 -10.98 4.78
C LYS A 166 -23.27 -10.38 3.47
N SER A 167 -22.41 -9.71 2.69
CA SER A 167 -22.81 -9.12 1.41
C SER A 167 -23.22 -10.15 0.36
N GLN A 168 -22.69 -11.37 0.43
CA GLN A 168 -22.93 -12.44 -0.55
C GLN A 168 -24.02 -13.42 -0.14
N SER A 169 -24.18 -13.70 1.16
CA SER A 169 -25.17 -14.66 1.69
C SER A 169 -26.38 -13.99 2.34
N GLY A 170 -26.28 -12.70 2.68
CA GLY A 170 -27.27 -11.98 3.50
C GLY A 170 -27.22 -12.34 4.99
N GLN A 171 -26.39 -13.30 5.40
CA GLN A 171 -26.29 -13.78 6.78
C GLN A 171 -25.13 -13.09 7.49
N LEU A 172 -25.40 -12.49 8.65
CA LEU A 172 -24.34 -11.97 9.52
C LEU A 172 -23.70 -13.13 10.28
N ARG A 173 -22.39 -13.31 10.08
CA ARG A 173 -21.56 -14.26 10.84
C ARG A 173 -20.71 -13.48 11.84
N SER A 174 -20.46 -14.07 13.00
CA SER A 174 -19.48 -13.58 13.97
C SER A 174 -18.15 -14.35 13.91
N ASP A 175 -18.08 -15.40 13.10
CA ASP A 175 -16.88 -16.22 12.91
C ASP A 175 -16.40 -16.08 11.45
N PRO A 176 -15.14 -15.69 11.22
CA PRO A 176 -14.60 -15.54 9.87
C PRO A 176 -14.52 -16.87 9.11
N ASN A 177 -14.38 -18.02 9.78
CA ASN A 177 -14.39 -19.31 9.09
C ASN A 177 -15.79 -19.64 8.54
N ALA A 178 -16.84 -19.38 9.31
CA ALA A 178 -18.22 -19.49 8.86
C ALA A 178 -18.50 -18.51 7.70
N ALA A 179 -18.03 -17.27 7.80
CA ALA A 179 -18.17 -16.27 6.73
C ALA A 179 -17.46 -16.70 5.44
N LEU A 180 -16.24 -17.24 5.53
CA LEU A 180 -15.51 -17.79 4.39
C LEU A 180 -16.23 -19.03 3.80
N THR A 181 -16.87 -19.83 4.63
CA THR A 181 -17.67 -20.98 4.18
C THR A 181 -18.90 -20.54 3.38
N ASP A 182 -19.54 -19.43 3.77
CA ASP A 182 -20.68 -18.86 3.00
C ASP A 182 -20.27 -18.40 1.59
N LEU A 183 -18.98 -18.15 1.35
CA LEU A 183 -18.47 -17.80 0.02
C LEU A 183 -18.26 -19.03 -0.87
N ARG A 184 -18.13 -20.24 -0.30
CA ARG A 184 -17.91 -21.49 -1.05
C ARG A 184 -19.15 -21.86 -1.86
N GLY A 185 -18.94 -22.22 -3.13
CA GLY A 185 -20.01 -22.57 -4.07
C GLY A 185 -20.83 -21.38 -4.60
N ASN A 186 -20.70 -20.20 -3.98
CA ASN A 186 -21.40 -18.98 -4.40
C ASN A 186 -20.45 -17.98 -5.10
N LEU A 187 -19.29 -17.73 -4.49
CA LEU A 187 -18.25 -16.85 -5.02
C LEU A 187 -16.96 -17.64 -5.30
N LEU A 188 -16.66 -18.65 -4.48
CA LEU A 188 -15.42 -19.41 -4.52
C LEU A 188 -15.64 -20.87 -4.88
N ASP A 189 -14.77 -21.41 -5.72
CA ASP A 189 -14.62 -22.86 -5.88
C ASP A 189 -13.84 -23.47 -4.70
N ASP A 190 -13.73 -24.79 -4.69
CA ASP A 190 -13.07 -25.53 -3.61
C ASP A 190 -11.58 -25.19 -3.46
N LYS A 191 -10.87 -24.90 -4.56
CA LYS A 191 -9.44 -24.56 -4.51
C LYS A 191 -9.25 -23.17 -3.95
N GLU A 192 -10.04 -22.21 -4.39
CA GLU A 192 -10.01 -20.81 -3.93
C GLU A 192 -10.43 -20.69 -2.46
N TRP A 193 -11.42 -21.50 -2.05
CA TRP A 193 -11.84 -21.59 -0.66
C TRP A 193 -10.74 -22.18 0.23
N ASN A 194 -10.10 -23.26 -0.22
CA ASN A 194 -8.95 -23.85 0.49
C ASN A 194 -7.77 -22.86 0.58
N LEU A 195 -7.51 -22.08 -0.48
CA LEU A 195 -6.51 -21.01 -0.44
C LEU A 195 -6.85 -19.97 0.64
N GLY A 196 -8.10 -19.53 0.72
CA GLY A 196 -8.54 -18.60 1.78
C GLY A 196 -8.34 -19.16 3.18
N ARG A 197 -8.62 -20.45 3.38
CA ARG A 197 -8.37 -21.17 4.63
C ARG A 197 -6.88 -21.21 4.98
N SER A 198 -6.01 -21.47 4.00
CA SER A 198 -4.56 -21.47 4.20
C SER A 198 -4.02 -20.09 4.52
N ILE A 199 -4.47 -19.04 3.82
CA ILE A 199 -4.11 -17.65 4.14
C ILE A 199 -4.55 -17.29 5.56
N TRP A 200 -5.78 -17.65 5.93
CA TRP A 200 -6.27 -17.43 7.30
C TRP A 200 -5.41 -18.12 8.36
N ALA A 201 -4.98 -19.37 8.10
CA ALA A 201 -4.09 -20.11 8.98
C ALA A 201 -2.70 -19.44 9.09
N ILE A 202 -2.11 -18.98 8.00
CA ILE A 202 -0.83 -18.25 7.99
C ILE A 202 -0.90 -17.01 8.91
N LEU A 203 -2.04 -16.30 8.93
CA LEU A 203 -2.23 -15.15 9.81
C LEU A 203 -2.42 -15.51 11.30
N HIS A 204 -2.68 -16.79 11.60
CA HIS A 204 -2.92 -17.32 12.94
C HIS A 204 -1.77 -18.14 13.52
N GLU A 205 -0.79 -18.53 12.70
CA GLU A 205 0.38 -19.26 13.17
C GLU A 205 1.20 -18.39 14.13
N SER A 206 1.29 -18.91 15.36
CA SER A 206 2.07 -18.53 16.55
C SER A 206 2.17 -17.04 16.91
N GLY A 207 1.52 -16.70 18.03
CA GLY A 207 1.76 -15.47 18.77
C GLY A 207 3.16 -15.40 19.39
N ALA A 208 3.38 -14.28 20.09
CA ALA A 208 4.63 -13.89 20.72
C ALA A 208 5.40 -15.03 21.43
N HIS A 209 6.72 -15.03 21.17
CA HIS A 209 7.83 -15.79 21.77
C HIS A 209 8.25 -17.06 20.97
N ALA A 210 9.33 -17.10 20.17
CA ALA A 210 10.60 -16.38 20.25
C ALA A 210 11.19 -16.07 18.86
N GLY A 211 11.35 -14.78 18.57
CA GLY A 211 12.13 -14.24 17.44
C GLY A 211 11.34 -13.32 16.52
N ILE A 212 10.79 -12.22 17.06
CA ILE A 212 10.44 -10.95 16.38
C ILE A 212 9.93 -11.15 14.95
N SER A 213 8.60 -11.07 14.70
CA SER A 213 8.11 -11.02 13.31
C SER A 213 8.96 -10.05 12.52
N ASP A 214 9.58 -10.55 11.46
CA ASP A 214 10.56 -9.78 10.71
C ASP A 214 9.91 -9.07 9.51
N TYR A 215 10.72 -8.26 8.86
CA TYR A 215 10.33 -7.50 7.70
C TYR A 215 9.77 -8.41 6.58
N ASP A 216 10.45 -9.53 6.29
CA ASP A 216 10.11 -10.41 5.17
C ASP A 216 8.78 -11.14 5.42
N GLU A 217 8.57 -11.62 6.64
CA GLU A 217 7.31 -12.24 7.05
C GLU A 217 6.16 -11.24 6.95
N SER A 218 6.32 -10.03 7.48
CA SER A 218 5.27 -9.03 7.47
C SER A 218 4.95 -8.57 6.04
N LEU A 219 5.98 -8.43 5.19
CA LEU A 219 5.85 -8.07 3.79
C LEU A 219 5.08 -9.16 3.04
N PHE A 220 5.48 -10.42 3.20
CA PHE A 220 4.81 -11.57 2.61
C PHE A 220 3.33 -11.61 2.99
N ARG A 221 3.02 -11.49 4.29
CA ARG A 221 1.64 -11.49 4.79
C ARG A 221 0.83 -10.34 4.18
N LEU A 222 1.40 -9.13 4.12
CA LEU A 222 0.76 -7.97 3.50
C LEU A 222 0.44 -8.23 2.02
N HIS A 223 1.39 -8.77 1.25
CA HIS A 223 1.18 -9.10 -0.17
C HIS A 223 0.05 -10.10 -0.36
N ILE A 224 0.11 -11.27 0.28
CA ILE A 224 -0.87 -12.35 0.04
C ILE A 224 -2.28 -11.91 0.43
N VAL A 225 -2.43 -11.15 1.51
CA VAL A 225 -3.70 -10.64 2.00
C VAL A 225 -4.26 -9.60 1.03
N THR A 226 -3.42 -8.66 0.60
CA THR A 226 -3.79 -7.59 -0.34
C THR A 226 -4.27 -8.16 -1.67
N SER A 227 -3.51 -9.10 -2.24
CA SER A 227 -3.85 -9.71 -3.53
C SER A 227 -5.10 -10.60 -3.41
N TYR A 228 -5.26 -11.35 -2.32
CA TYR A 228 -6.44 -12.19 -2.12
C TYR A 228 -7.73 -11.38 -1.88
N ALA A 229 -7.68 -10.32 -1.06
CA ALA A 229 -8.84 -9.46 -0.85
C ALA A 229 -9.29 -8.79 -2.16
N GLN A 230 -8.35 -8.29 -2.97
CA GLN A 230 -8.66 -7.74 -4.29
C GLN A 230 -9.24 -8.79 -5.23
N TYR A 231 -8.70 -10.01 -5.24
CA TYR A 231 -9.21 -11.12 -6.02
C TYR A 231 -10.69 -11.36 -5.73
N LEU A 232 -11.06 -11.41 -4.45
CA LEU A 232 -12.43 -11.62 -4.01
C LEU A 232 -13.37 -10.49 -4.44
N LEU A 233 -12.98 -9.22 -4.21
CA LEU A 233 -13.79 -8.07 -4.64
C LEU A 233 -13.98 -8.02 -6.16
N ASN A 234 -12.95 -8.38 -6.92
CA ASN A 234 -13.03 -8.51 -8.38
C ASN A 234 -14.05 -9.57 -8.82
N LYS A 235 -14.08 -10.73 -8.16
CA LYS A 235 -15.08 -11.76 -8.46
C LYS A 235 -16.49 -11.27 -8.19
N VAL A 236 -16.70 -10.53 -7.10
CA VAL A 236 -18.02 -9.96 -6.81
C VAL A 236 -18.44 -8.97 -7.89
N LYS A 237 -17.54 -8.07 -8.34
CA LYS A 237 -17.85 -7.15 -9.45
C LYS A 237 -18.23 -7.89 -10.73
N LYS A 238 -17.42 -8.90 -11.14
CA LYS A 238 -17.70 -9.71 -12.34
C LYS A 238 -19.03 -10.46 -12.29
N LYS A 239 -19.51 -10.81 -11.10
CA LYS A 239 -20.80 -11.48 -10.91
C LYS A 239 -21.99 -10.52 -11.01
N LYS A 240 -21.79 -9.22 -10.76
CA LYS A 240 -22.82 -8.17 -10.85
C LYS A 240 -22.94 -7.54 -12.24
N SER A 241 -21.94 -7.72 -13.11
CA SER A 241 -21.94 -7.31 -14.52
C SER A 241 -22.57 -8.37 -15.41
#